data_AF-A0A924F301-F1
#
_entry.id   AF-A0A924F301-F1
#
_cell.length_a   1.000
_cell.length_b   1.000
_cell.length_c   1.000
_cell.angle_alpha   90.00
_cell.angle_beta   90.00
_cell.angle_gamma   90.00
#
_symmetry.space_group_name_H-M   'P 1'
#
loop_
_entity.id
_entity.type
_entity.pdbx_description
1 polymer ?
#
loop_
_entity_poly.entity_id
_entity_poly.type
_entity_poly.pdbx_seq_one_letter_code
_entity_poly.pdbx_strand_id
1 'polypeptide(L)'
;MGREEKMASLVAYAKKLEPLPPHLAALDRAAFTVAECQTRVDLFPEFHDGQLHFYADVNVRESPTVAAVLAILFQAVNGLPPAATLAIPNDVVRLLMHDIGLAGREVGLNAMVQRLKRHASQAAA
;
A
#
# COMPACT_ATOMS: atom_id res chain seq x y z
N MET A 1 -0.47 8.93 -23.37
CA MET A 1 0.21 7.79 -22.72
C MET A 1 -0.48 6.50 -23.11
N GLY A 2 0.24 5.58 -23.78
CA GLY A 2 -0.26 4.23 -24.03
C GLY A 2 -0.31 3.41 -22.74
N ARG A 3 -1.17 2.39 -22.67
CA ARG A 3 -1.30 1.47 -21.52
C ARG A 3 0.03 0.84 -21.11
N GLU A 4 0.88 0.51 -22.07
CA GLU A 4 2.18 -0.11 -21.83
C GLU A 4 3.16 0.83 -21.11
N GLU A 5 3.13 2.12 -21.43
CA GLU A 5 3.97 3.16 -20.82
C GLU A 5 3.55 3.44 -19.36
N LYS A 6 2.24 3.41 -19.09
CA LYS A 6 1.69 3.45 -17.73
C LYS A 6 2.11 2.22 -16.93
N MET A 7 2.04 1.02 -17.53
CA MET A 7 2.48 -0.23 -16.89
C MET A 7 3.98 -0.22 -16.57
N ALA A 8 4.82 0.24 -17.50
CA ALA A 8 6.26 0.38 -17.27
C ALA A 8 6.56 1.36 -16.13
N SER A 9 5.81 2.47 -16.06
CA SER A 9 5.92 3.44 -14.96
C SER A 9 5.59 2.81 -13.62
N LEU A 10 4.52 2.01 -13.55
CA LEU A 10 4.13 1.33 -12.31
C LEU A 10 5.14 0.31 -11.82
N VAL A 11 5.74 -0.46 -12.74
CA VAL A 11 6.84 -1.36 -12.38
C VAL A 11 8.03 -0.57 -11.82
N ALA A 12 8.31 0.62 -12.36
CA ALA A 12 9.33 1.50 -11.80
C ALA A 12 8.94 2.03 -10.41
N TYR A 13 7.66 2.32 -10.16
CA TYR A 13 7.16 2.67 -8.82
C TYR A 13 7.24 1.51 -7.84
N ALA A 14 6.89 0.28 -8.25
CA ALA A 14 6.99 -0.90 -7.40
C ALA A 14 8.43 -1.12 -6.87
N LYS A 15 9.44 -0.78 -7.67
CA LYS A 15 10.86 -0.83 -7.27
C LYS A 15 11.25 0.21 -6.22
N LYS A 16 10.41 1.22 -5.97
CA LYS A 16 10.62 2.24 -4.93
C LYS A 16 10.04 1.83 -3.57
N LEU A 17 9.39 0.67 -3.49
CA LEU A 17 8.93 0.14 -2.22
C LEU A 17 10.14 -0.18 -1.34
N GLU A 18 10.16 0.38 -0.13
CA GLU A 18 11.22 0.14 0.83
C GLU A 18 11.24 -1.34 1.23
N PRO A 19 12.43 -1.95 1.38
CA PRO A 19 12.53 -3.33 1.86
C PRO A 19 11.98 -3.43 3.28
N LEU A 20 11.34 -4.57 3.60
CA LEU A 20 10.84 -4.83 4.95
C LEU A 20 12.01 -4.88 5.95
N PRO A 21 12.02 -4.03 6.99
CA PRO A 21 13.03 -4.07 8.04
C PRO A 21 13.07 -5.42 8.77
N PRO A 22 14.26 -5.89 9.22
CA PRO A 22 14.39 -7.19 9.89
C PRO A 22 13.54 -7.36 11.16
N HIS A 23 13.33 -6.28 11.93
CA HIS A 23 12.52 -6.34 13.15
C HIS A 23 11.04 -6.55 12.87
N LEU A 24 10.52 -6.01 11.76
CA LEU A 24 9.16 -6.26 11.29
C LEU A 24 9.03 -7.64 10.64
N ALA A 25 10.06 -8.09 9.93
CA ALA A 25 10.09 -9.42 9.32
C ALA A 25 10.01 -10.57 10.35
N ALA A 26 10.47 -10.32 11.58
CA ALA A 26 10.44 -11.28 12.68
C ALA A 26 9.09 -11.35 13.43
N LEU A 27 8.15 -10.44 13.15
CA LEU A 27 6.83 -10.43 13.79
C LEU A 27 5.91 -11.53 13.23
N ASP A 28 4.92 -11.93 14.04
CA ASP A 28 3.82 -12.76 13.54
C ASP A 28 3.01 -11.98 12.51
N ARG A 29 3.07 -12.45 11.26
CA ARG A 29 2.48 -11.82 10.09
C ARG A 29 0.96 -11.92 10.06
N ALA A 30 0.36 -12.85 10.81
CA ALA A 30 -1.09 -13.08 10.76
C ALA A 30 -1.92 -11.82 11.04
N ALA A 31 -1.42 -10.93 11.92
CA ALA A 31 -2.06 -9.66 12.25
C ALA A 31 -1.90 -8.58 11.16
N PHE A 32 -0.96 -8.74 10.23
CA PHE A 32 -0.58 -7.76 9.22
C PHE A 32 -1.04 -8.14 7.81
N THR A 33 -1.38 -9.41 7.58
CA THR A 33 -1.88 -9.92 6.30
C THR A 33 -3.21 -9.26 5.89
N VAL A 34 -3.30 -8.83 4.63
CA VAL A 34 -4.53 -8.36 3.97
C VAL A 34 -5.17 -9.53 3.24
N ALA A 35 -6.09 -10.23 3.91
CA ALA A 35 -6.70 -11.47 3.41
C ALA A 35 -7.55 -11.28 2.15
N GLU A 36 -7.98 -10.05 1.88
CA GLU A 36 -8.80 -9.69 0.71
C GLU A 36 -7.99 -9.63 -0.60
N CYS A 37 -6.65 -9.64 -0.52
CA CYS A 37 -5.80 -9.71 -1.70
C CYS A 37 -5.64 -11.16 -2.17
N GLN A 38 -5.73 -11.39 -3.48
CA GLN A 38 -5.51 -12.72 -4.08
C GLN A 38 -4.06 -13.18 -3.93
N THR A 39 -3.11 -12.26 -4.08
CA THR A 39 -1.71 -12.47 -3.69
C THR A 39 -1.55 -12.05 -2.24
N ARG A 40 -0.70 -12.77 -1.51
CA ARG A 40 -0.37 -12.40 -0.13
C ARG A 40 0.25 -11.00 -0.09
N VAL A 41 -0.34 -10.15 0.76
CA VAL A 41 0.16 -8.80 1.08
C VAL A 41 0.15 -8.66 2.58
N ASP A 42 1.30 -8.37 3.18
CA ASP A 42 1.42 -8.06 4.60
C ASP A 42 1.72 -6.56 4.75
N LEU A 43 0.94 -5.83 5.58
CA LEU A 43 1.10 -4.38 5.81
C LEU A 43 1.44 -4.09 7.27
N PHE A 44 2.57 -3.42 7.48
CA PHE A 44 3.10 -3.11 8.80
C PHE A 44 3.08 -1.60 9.03
N PRO A 45 2.32 -1.11 10.02
CA PRO A 45 2.39 0.27 10.46
C PRO A 45 3.48 0.45 11.53
N GLU A 46 4.20 1.56 11.46
CA GLU A 46 5.07 2.07 12.50
C GLU A 46 4.69 3.52 12.80
N PHE A 47 4.56 3.86 14.08
CA PHE A 47 4.24 5.21 14.50
C PHE A 47 5.32 5.71 15.45
N HIS A 48 6.03 6.75 15.04
CA HIS A 48 7.16 7.31 15.76
C HIS A 48 7.14 8.83 15.62
N ASP A 49 7.36 9.56 16.72
CA ASP A 49 7.48 11.02 16.72
C ASP A 49 6.32 11.77 16.03
N GLY A 50 5.09 11.25 16.17
CA GLY A 50 3.90 11.85 15.55
C GLY A 50 3.74 11.56 14.06
N GLN A 51 4.62 10.73 13.49
CA GLN A 51 4.63 10.36 12.07
C GLN A 51 4.28 8.87 11.90
N LEU A 52 3.54 8.59 10.84
CA LEU A 52 3.16 7.24 10.46
C LEU A 52 4.04 6.78 9.28
N HIS A 53 4.58 5.57 9.38
CA HIS A 53 5.37 4.93 8.34
C HIS A 53 4.82 3.54 8.09
N PHE A 54 4.59 3.21 6.83
CA PHE A 54 4.11 1.90 6.44
C PHE A 54 5.17 1.13 5.66
N TYR A 55 5.27 -0.16 5.96
CA TYR A 55 6.04 -1.13 5.21
C TYR A 55 5.10 -2.21 4.68
N ALA A 56 5.49 -2.81 3.56
CA ALA A 56 4.73 -3.90 2.98
C ALA A 56 5.67 -5.02 2.56
N ASP A 57 5.20 -6.25 2.74
CA ASP A 57 5.78 -7.41 2.08
C ASP A 57 4.81 -7.93 1.02
N VAL A 58 5.26 -7.92 -0.22
CA VAL A 58 4.50 -8.36 -1.37
C VAL A 58 5.44 -8.90 -2.43
N ASN A 59 5.08 -10.03 -3.04
CA ASN A 59 5.84 -10.57 -4.15
C ASN A 59 5.63 -9.73 -5.41
N VAL A 60 6.58 -8.86 -5.73
CA VAL A 60 6.54 -7.97 -6.91
C VAL A 60 6.46 -8.74 -8.23
N ARG A 61 6.98 -9.98 -8.30
CA ARG A 61 6.90 -10.80 -9.51
C ARG A 61 5.49 -11.36 -9.73
N GLU A 62 4.79 -11.67 -8.65
CA GLU A 62 3.43 -12.21 -8.68
C GLU A 62 2.37 -11.10 -8.84
N SER A 63 2.61 -9.97 -8.17
CA SER A 63 1.66 -8.85 -8.12
C SER A 63 2.35 -7.49 -8.26
N PRO A 64 2.96 -7.22 -9.44
CA PRO A 64 3.69 -5.96 -9.68
C PRO A 64 2.78 -4.73 -9.53
N THR A 65 1.51 -4.84 -9.90
CA THR A 65 0.58 -3.71 -9.80
C THR A 65 0.14 -3.40 -8.38
N VAL A 66 0.05 -4.41 -7.51
CA VAL A 66 -0.23 -4.20 -6.08
C VAL A 66 0.96 -3.51 -5.43
N ALA A 67 2.18 -4.00 -5.70
CA ALA A 67 3.42 -3.36 -5.25
C ALA A 67 3.53 -1.92 -5.73
N ALA A 68 3.14 -1.63 -6.99
CA ALA A 68 3.15 -0.28 -7.53
C ALA A 68 2.16 0.66 -6.81
N VAL A 69 0.94 0.19 -6.55
CA VAL A 69 -0.06 0.98 -5.81
C VAL A 69 0.40 1.24 -4.38
N LEU A 70 0.95 0.23 -3.70
CA LEU A 70 1.52 0.40 -2.36
C LEU A 70 2.65 1.42 -2.36
N ALA A 71 3.58 1.35 -3.32
CA ALA A 71 4.65 2.33 -3.44
C ALA A 71 4.15 3.76 -3.68
N ILE A 72 3.08 3.93 -4.47
CA ILE A 72 2.44 5.25 -4.68
C ILE A 72 1.80 5.75 -3.39
N LEU A 73 1.03 4.89 -2.69
CA LEU A 73 0.37 5.25 -1.44
C LEU A 73 1.40 5.63 -0.37
N PHE A 74 2.46 4.83 -0.22
CA PHE A 74 3.50 5.05 0.79
C PHE A 74 4.28 6.33 0.52
N GLN A 75 4.60 6.66 -0.73
CA GLN A 75 5.19 7.96 -1.06
C GLN A 75 4.30 9.16 -0.69
N ALA A 76 2.98 8.97 -0.65
CA ALA A 76 2.04 10.02 -0.30
C ALA A 76 1.82 10.16 1.21
N VAL A 77 2.17 9.16 2.04
CA VAL A 77 1.83 9.16 3.47
C VAL A 77 2.95 8.84 4.44
N ASN A 78 4.03 8.16 4.03
CA ASN A 78 5.12 7.82 4.93
C ASN A 78 5.85 9.10 5.39
N GLY A 79 6.16 9.17 6.69
CA GLY A 79 6.78 10.33 7.31
C GLY A 79 5.82 11.52 7.53
N LEU A 80 4.52 11.32 7.32
CA LEU A 80 3.49 12.32 7.57
C LEU A 80 2.65 11.96 8.80
N PRO A 81 1.96 12.93 9.43
CA PRO A 81 1.05 12.63 10.53
C PRO A 81 -0.12 11.77 10.07
N PRO A 82 -0.78 11.00 10.96
CA PRO A 82 -1.88 10.11 10.62
C PRO A 82 -3.03 10.79 9.86
N ALA A 83 -3.24 12.09 10.07
CA ALA A 83 -4.22 12.89 9.34
C ALA A 83 -4.02 12.86 7.81
N ALA A 84 -2.78 12.77 7.32
CA ALA A 84 -2.49 12.66 5.89
C ALA A 84 -3.02 11.34 5.31
N THR A 85 -2.83 10.23 6.02
CA THR A 85 -3.38 8.92 5.60
C THR A 85 -4.91 8.91 5.65
N LEU A 86 -5.51 9.54 6.65
CA LEU A 86 -6.97 9.67 6.75
C LEU A 86 -7.56 10.52 5.61
N ALA A 87 -6.80 11.49 5.12
CA ALA A 87 -7.18 12.36 4.01
C ALA A 87 -7.11 11.68 2.62
N ILE A 88 -6.58 10.45 2.51
CA ILE A 88 -6.62 9.69 1.25
C ILE A 88 -8.08 9.61 0.75
N PRO A 89 -8.39 10.00 -0.50
CA PRO A 89 -9.74 9.89 -1.03
C PRO A 89 -10.26 8.45 -1.06
N ASN A 90 -11.54 8.25 -0.75
CA ASN A 90 -12.14 6.90 -0.76
C ASN A 90 -12.22 6.30 -2.17
N ASP A 91 -12.20 7.13 -3.21
CA ASP A 91 -12.23 6.75 -4.61
C ASP A 91 -10.84 6.61 -5.24
N VAL A 92 -9.75 6.72 -4.46
CA VAL A 92 -8.37 6.60 -4.96
C VAL A 92 -8.15 5.30 -5.73
N VAL A 93 -8.73 4.19 -5.26
CA VAL A 93 -8.62 2.89 -5.93
C VAL A 93 -9.31 2.93 -7.28
N ARG A 94 -10.51 3.52 -7.37
CA ARG A 94 -11.23 3.68 -8.63
C ARG A 94 -10.43 4.52 -9.63
N LEU A 95 -9.83 5.62 -9.18
CA LEU A 95 -8.98 6.48 -10.01
C LEU A 95 -7.77 5.72 -10.55
N LEU A 96 -7.04 5.02 -9.67
CA LEU A 96 -5.91 4.18 -10.06
C LEU A 96 -6.34 3.07 -11.01
N MET A 97 -7.50 2.44 -10.80
CA MET A 97 -8.00 1.38 -11.65
C MET A 97 -8.36 1.84 -13.06
N HIS A 98 -9.04 2.98 -13.17
CA HIS A 98 -9.42 3.59 -14.45
C HIS A 98 -8.17 3.90 -15.29
N ASP A 99 -7.11 4.40 -14.66
CA ASP A 99 -5.90 4.78 -15.38
C ASP A 99 -5.00 3.61 -15.78
N ILE A 100 -5.03 2.52 -15.03
CA ILE A 100 -4.00 1.47 -15.08
C ILE A 100 -4.53 0.14 -15.67
N GLY A 101 -5.83 -0.10 -15.67
CA GLY A 101 -6.41 -1.36 -16.17
C GLY A 101 -6.27 -2.52 -15.17
N LEU A 102 -6.57 -2.24 -13.90
CA LEU A 102 -6.46 -3.15 -12.74
C LEU A 102 -7.66 -4.09 -12.55
N ALA A 103 -8.20 -4.66 -13.63
CA ALA A 103 -9.40 -5.50 -13.56
C ALA A 103 -9.25 -6.64 -12.53
N GLY A 104 -10.22 -6.76 -11.63
CA GLY A 104 -10.30 -7.86 -10.64
C GLY A 104 -9.48 -7.69 -9.35
N ARG A 105 -8.73 -6.59 -9.17
CA ARG A 105 -7.94 -6.34 -7.94
C ARG A 105 -8.56 -5.31 -7.00
N GLU A 106 -9.74 -4.80 -7.32
CA GLU A 106 -10.43 -3.73 -6.59
C GLU A 106 -10.64 -4.05 -5.11
N VAL A 107 -11.09 -5.27 -4.81
CA VAL A 107 -11.43 -5.69 -3.44
C VAL A 107 -10.18 -5.63 -2.55
N GLY A 108 -9.06 -6.20 -3.01
CA GLY A 108 -7.79 -6.17 -2.28
C GLY A 108 -7.23 -4.75 -2.15
N LEU A 109 -7.24 -3.96 -3.22
CA LEU A 109 -6.77 -2.57 -3.20
C LEU A 109 -7.57 -1.69 -2.21
N ASN A 110 -8.89 -1.83 -2.21
CA ASN A 110 -9.75 -1.15 -1.24
C ASN A 110 -9.47 -1.60 0.19
N ALA A 111 -9.29 -2.90 0.41
CA ALA A 111 -8.95 -3.44 1.72
C ALA A 111 -7.61 -2.87 2.25
N MET A 112 -6.59 -2.75 1.39
CA MET A 112 -5.32 -2.12 1.76
C MET A 112 -5.53 -0.66 2.21
N VAL A 113 -6.23 0.17 1.44
CA VAL A 113 -6.49 1.57 1.82
C VAL A 113 -7.26 1.65 3.14
N GLN A 114 -8.26 0.79 3.35
CA GLN A 114 -8.99 0.72 4.61
C GLN A 114 -8.09 0.29 5.78
N ARG A 115 -7.14 -0.62 5.56
CA ARG A 115 -6.14 -1.02 6.56
C ARG A 115 -5.26 0.14 6.96
N LEU A 116 -4.75 0.91 5.99
CA LEU A 116 -3.93 2.10 6.23
C LEU A 116 -4.70 3.13 7.07
N LYS A 117 -5.93 3.45 6.68
CA LYS A 117 -6.78 4.39 7.42
C LYS A 117 -7.10 3.93 8.83
N ARG A 118 -7.32 2.61 9.03
CA ARG A 118 -7.53 2.04 10.36
C ARG A 118 -6.31 2.23 11.26
N HIS A 119 -5.12 1.90 10.77
CA HIS A 119 -3.89 2.13 11.53
C HIS A 119 -3.65 3.62 11.81
N ALA A 120 -3.96 4.50 10.85
CA ALA A 120 -3.90 5.94 11.08
C ALA A 120 -4.90 6.41 12.15
N SER A 121 -6.13 5.89 12.15
CA SER A 121 -7.11 6.22 13.18
C SER A 121 -6.70 5.75 14.57
N GLN A 122 -6.02 4.60 14.66
CA GLN A 122 -5.48 4.08 15.93
C GLN A 122 -4.30 4.91 16.44
N ALA A 123 -3.44 5.39 15.55
CA ALA A 123 -2.30 6.24 15.90
C ALA A 123 -2.71 7.68 16.28
N ALA A 124 -3.89 8.12 15.84
CA ALA A 124 -4.44 9.45 16.15
C ALA A 124 -5.28 9.50 17.44
N ALA A 125 -5.58 8.35 18.04
CA ALA A 125 -6.38 8.19 19.26
C ALA A 125 -5.49 8.25 20.51
#